data_AF-X0SCB5-F1
#
_entry.id   AF-X0SCB5-F1
#
_cell.length_a   1.000
_cell.length_b   1.000
_cell.length_c   1.000
_cell.angle_alpha   90.00
_cell.angle_beta   90.00
_cell.angle_gamma   90.00
#
_symmetry.space_group_name_H-M   'P 1'
#
loop_
_entity.id
_entity.type
_entity.pdbx_description
1 polymer ?
#
loop_
_entity_poly.entity_id
_entity_poly.type
_entity_poly.pdbx_seq_one_letter_code
_entity_poly.pdbx_strand_id
1 'polypeptide(L)'
;HRETTLAEAGDLLIPIHQGLISEAHIYGELGEIAAGLKPARTSLGDITLFESVGVAVQDVAVACVALELARQQGLGSEAVL
;
A
#
# COMPACT_ATOMS: atom_id res chain seq x y z
N HIS A 1 6.22 0.66 3.94
CA HIS A 1 6.97 1.39 2.90
C HIS A 1 7.00 2.92 3.09
N ARG A 2 7.05 3.41 4.34
CA ARG A 2 7.15 4.84 4.67
C ARG A 2 8.35 5.51 4.00
N GLU A 3 9.51 4.87 4.04
CA GLU A 3 10.74 5.40 3.43
C GLU A 3 10.56 5.69 1.93
N THR A 4 10.01 4.73 1.17
CA THR A 4 9.73 4.90 -0.26
C THR A 4 8.70 5.99 -0.51
N THR A 5 7.62 6.03 0.27
CA THR A 5 6.62 7.11 0.17
C THR A 5 7.24 8.49 0.42
N LEU A 6 8.15 8.61 1.39
CA LEU A 6 8.90 9.85 1.67
C LEU A 6 10.00 10.17 0.64
N ALA A 7 10.26 9.29 -0.32
CA ALA A 7 11.19 9.54 -1.41
C ALA A 7 10.46 9.91 -2.72
N GLU A 8 9.24 9.40 -2.92
CA GLU A 8 8.60 9.39 -4.24
C GLU A 8 7.22 10.08 -4.28
N ALA A 9 6.48 10.14 -3.17
CA ALA A 9 5.09 10.62 -3.19
C ALA A 9 5.05 12.15 -3.22
N GLY A 10 4.92 12.74 -4.41
CA GLY A 10 4.81 14.19 -4.61
C GLY A 10 3.68 14.84 -3.79
N ASP A 11 2.53 14.17 -3.68
CA ASP A 11 1.37 14.62 -2.90
C ASP A 11 1.64 14.72 -1.40
N LEU A 12 2.66 14.01 -0.89
CA LEU A 12 3.14 14.11 0.49
C LEU A 12 4.33 15.07 0.60
N LEU A 13 5.28 14.99 -0.34
CA LEU A 13 6.54 15.73 -0.28
C LEU A 13 6.38 17.23 -0.51
N ILE A 14 5.55 17.63 -1.48
CA ILE A 14 5.31 19.05 -1.77
C ILE A 14 4.77 19.79 -0.53
N PRO A 15 3.68 19.34 0.13
CA PRO A 15 3.17 20.03 1.31
C PRO A 15 4.11 19.94 2.53
N ILE A 16 4.91 18.89 2.67
CA ILE A 16 5.98 18.83 3.69
C ILE A 16 7.04 19.92 3.42
N HIS A 17 7.55 20.01 2.19
CA HIS A 17 8.55 21.02 1.82
C HIS A 17 8.02 22.46 1.96
N GLN A 18 6.71 22.65 1.75
CA GLN A 18 6.03 23.93 1.98
C GLN A 18 5.74 24.23 3.45
N GLY A 19 6.01 23.30 4.37
CA GLY A 19 5.74 23.45 5.80
C GLY A 19 4.26 23.41 6.18
N LEU A 20 3.39 22.92 5.29
CA LEU A 20 1.95 22.81 5.53
C LEU A 20 1.61 21.61 6.41
N ILE A 21 2.40 20.54 6.29
CA ILE A 21 2.35 19.35 7.13
C ILE A 21 3.79 18.91 7.46
N SER A 22 3.91 17.87 8.28
CA SER A 22 5.18 17.25 8.65
C SER A 22 5.03 15.74 8.70
N GLU A 23 6.14 15.01 8.75
CA GLU A 23 6.11 13.54 8.92
C GLU A 23 5.31 13.08 10.14
N ALA A 24 5.19 13.92 11.18
CA ALA A 24 4.38 13.62 12.36
C ALA A 24 2.87 13.53 12.07
N HIS A 25 2.40 14.02 10.93
CA HIS A 25 1.03 13.85 10.46
C HIS A 25 0.76 12.45 9.88
N ILE A 26 1.80 11.64 9.64
CA ILE A 26 1.65 10.27 9.14
C ILE A 26 1.26 9.36 10.30
N TYR A 27 -0.02 9.01 10.36
CA TYR A 27 -0.59 8.16 11.42
C TYR A 27 0.06 6.77 11.51
N GLY A 28 0.26 6.10 10.38
CA GLY A 28 0.80 4.75 10.33
C GLY A 28 0.82 4.18 8.92
N GLU A 29 1.34 2.97 8.80
CA GLU A 29 1.39 2.21 7.56
C GLU A 29 0.18 1.28 7.45
N LEU A 30 -0.24 0.97 6.21
CA LEU A 30 -1.36 0.07 5.95
C LEU A 30 -1.18 -1.31 6.61
N GLY A 31 0.05 -1.81 6.68
CA GLY A 31 0.37 -3.08 7.33
C GLY A 31 0.08 -3.09 8.83
N GLU A 32 0.31 -1.98 9.53
CA GLU A 32 0.01 -1.86 10.96
C GLU A 32 -1.50 -1.93 11.22
N ILE A 33 -2.29 -1.29 10.34
CA ILE A 33 -3.76 -1.32 10.40
C ILE A 33 -4.29 -2.71 10.05
N ALA A 34 -3.82 -3.30 8.95
CA ALA A 34 -4.24 -4.62 8.50
C ALA A 34 -3.91 -5.74 9.52
N ALA A 35 -2.80 -5.60 10.25
CA ALA A 35 -2.41 -6.52 11.31
C ALA A 35 -3.15 -6.28 12.64
N GLY A 36 -4.02 -5.27 12.73
CA GLY A 36 -4.72 -4.91 13.96
C GLY A 36 -3.83 -4.26 15.03
N LEU A 37 -2.63 -3.82 14.67
CA LEU A 37 -1.68 -3.15 15.56
C LEU A 37 -2.02 -1.67 15.77
N LYS A 38 -2.75 -1.07 14.82
CA LYS A 38 -3.31 0.28 14.93
C LYS A 38 -4.78 0.28 14.50
N PRO A 39 -5.65 1.06 15.16
CA PRO A 39 -7.02 1.22 14.69
C PRO A 39 -7.03 1.91 13.32
N ALA A 40 -8.03 1.54 12.51
CA ALA A 40 -8.34 2.23 11.27
C ALA A 40 -9.13 3.52 11.58
N ARG A 41 -10.21 3.78 10.84
CA ARG A 41 -11.18 4.84 11.16
C ARG A 41 -11.81 4.60 12.53
N THR A 42 -11.87 5.64 13.37
CA THR A 42 -12.43 5.54 14.74
C THR A 42 -13.75 6.30 14.92
N SER A 43 -14.03 7.26 14.05
CA SER A 43 -15.25 8.06 14.07
C SER A 43 -15.80 8.31 12.65
N LEU A 44 -17.11 8.55 12.56
CA LEU A 44 -17.75 8.98 11.32
C LEU A 44 -17.30 10.37 10.86
N GLY A 45 -16.82 11.20 11.79
CA GLY A 45 -16.30 12.54 11.50
C GLY A 45 -14.86 12.56 10.98
N ASP A 46 -14.14 11.44 11.04
CA ASP A 46 -12.73 11.39 10.62
C ASP A 46 -12.63 11.59 9.10
N ILE A 47 -11.68 12.41 8.64
CA ILE A 47 -11.25 12.43 7.25
C ILE A 47 -9.93 11.66 7.18
N THR A 48 -9.88 10.61 6.36
CA THR A 48 -8.71 9.73 6.25
C THR A 48 -8.19 9.74 4.82
N LEU A 49 -6.88 9.91 4.65
CA LEU A 49 -6.18 9.78 3.38
C LEU A 49 -5.28 8.55 3.43
N PHE A 50 -5.34 7.72 2.40
CA PHE A 50 -4.36 6.66 2.17
C PHE A 50 -3.48 7.06 1.00
N GLU A 51 -2.18 7.09 1.23
CA GLU A 51 -1.16 7.41 0.23
C GLU A 51 -0.26 6.19 0.00
N SER A 52 0.07 5.91 -1.26
CA SER A 52 0.88 4.76 -1.67
C SER A 52 1.55 4.99 -3.02
N VAL A 53 2.81 4.59 -3.11
CA VAL A 53 3.60 4.59 -4.34
C VAL A 53 3.67 3.20 -5.00
N GLY A 54 2.93 2.23 -4.45
CA GLY A 54 2.99 0.83 -4.85
C GLY A 54 4.05 0.04 -4.07
N VAL A 55 3.81 -1.27 -3.90
CA VAL A 55 4.72 -2.17 -3.19
C VAL A 55 4.82 -3.49 -3.94
N ALA A 56 6.01 -3.81 -4.46
CA ALA A 56 6.24 -5.01 -5.28
C ALA A 56 5.79 -6.33 -4.62
N VAL A 57 5.88 -6.45 -3.28
CA VAL A 57 5.42 -7.65 -2.58
C VAL A 57 3.92 -7.89 -2.73
N GLN A 58 3.12 -6.83 -2.89
CA GLN A 58 1.68 -6.93 -3.10
C GLN A 58 1.39 -7.51 -4.49
N ASP A 59 2.13 -7.07 -5.51
CA ASP A 59 2.00 -7.61 -6.87
C ASP A 59 2.33 -9.10 -6.91
N VAL A 60 3.44 -9.50 -6.28
CA VAL A 60 3.86 -10.91 -6.21
C VAL A 60 2.84 -11.75 -5.44
N ALA A 61 2.32 -11.26 -4.33
CA ALA A 61 1.31 -11.97 -3.54
C ALA A 61 0.05 -12.25 -4.36
N VAL A 62 -0.44 -11.24 -5.10
CA VAL A 62 -1.59 -11.40 -6.01
C VAL A 62 -1.26 -12.34 -7.15
N ALA A 63 -0.07 -12.24 -7.75
CA ALA A 63 0.37 -13.11 -8.83
C ALA A 63 0.42 -14.58 -8.40
N CYS A 64 0.89 -14.88 -7.19
CA CYS A 64 0.90 -16.24 -6.64
C CYS A 64 -0.51 -16.83 -6.55
N VAL A 65 -1.46 -16.05 -5.99
CA VAL A 65 -2.86 -16.49 -5.86
C VAL A 65 -3.51 -16.67 -7.24
N ALA A 66 -3.30 -15.71 -8.15
CA ALA A 66 -3.83 -15.79 -9.50
C ALA A 66 -3.29 -17.01 -10.26
N LEU A 67 -2.00 -17.32 -10.11
CA LEU A 67 -1.38 -18.50 -10.72
C LEU A 67 -1.95 -19.81 -10.15
N GLU A 68 -2.18 -19.87 -8.84
CA GLU A 68 -2.80 -21.04 -8.22
C GLU A 68 -4.22 -21.27 -8.73
N LEU A 69 -5.03 -20.20 -8.79
CA LEU A 69 -6.39 -20.26 -9.33
C LEU A 69 -6.41 -20.66 -10.81
N ALA A 70 -5.49 -20.13 -11.62
CA ALA A 70 -5.37 -20.48 -13.02
C ALA A 70 -5.10 -21.99 -13.19
N ARG A 71 -4.19 -22.55 -12.37
CA ARG A 71 -3.91 -24.00 -12.36
C ARG A 71 -5.14 -24.83 -11.99
N GLN A 72 -5.87 -24.43 -10.95
CA GLN A 72 -7.09 -25.13 -10.53
C GLN A 72 -8.19 -25.12 -11.59
N GLN A 73 -8.25 -24.07 -12.42
CA GLN A 73 -9.25 -23.89 -13.47
C GLN A 73 -8.79 -24.39 -14.85
N GLY A 74 -7.56 -24.91 -14.97
CA GLY A 74 -7.01 -25.32 -16.27
C GLY A 74 -6.79 -24.16 -17.24
N LEU A 75 -6.51 -22.95 -16.73
CA LEU A 75 -6.25 -21.75 -17.51
C LEU A 75 -4.75 -21.50 -17.70
N GLY A 76 -4.39 -20.85 -18.79
CA GLY A 76 -3.01 -20.46 -19.12
C GLY A 76 -2.31 -21.43 -20.10
N SER A 77 -1.00 -21.26 -20.27
CA SER A 77 -0.17 -22.12 -21.12
C SER A 77 1.24 -22.20 -20.54
N GLU A 78 1.87 -23.37 -20.60
CA GLU A 78 3.28 -23.51 -20.25
C GLU A 78 4.16 -23.14 -21.43
N ALA A 79 5.04 -22.16 -21.21
CA ALA A 79 6.09 -21.83 -22.17
C ALA A 79 7.33 -22.67 -21.83
N VAL A 80 7.82 -23.42 -22.81
CA VAL A 80 9.13 -24.08 -22.73
C VAL A 80 10.15 -23.11 -23.32
N LEU A 81 11.21 -22.82 -22.57
CA LEU A 81 12.36 -22.03 -23.02
C LEU A 81 13.37 -22.93 -23.74
#